data_AF-A0A962DW34-F1
#
_entry.id   AF-A0A962DW34-F1
#
_cell.length_a   1.000
_cell.length_b   1.000
_cell.length_c   1.000
_cell.angle_alpha   90.00
_cell.angle_beta   90.00
_cell.angle_gamma   90.00
#
_symmetry.space_group_name_H-M   'P 1'
#
loop_
_entity.id
_entity.type
_entity.pdbx_description
1 polymer ?
#
loop_
_entity_poly.entity_id
_entity_poly.type
_entity_poly.pdbx_seq_one_letter_code
_entity_poly.pdbx_strand_id
1 'polypeptide(L)'
;MKDPLQRRETPYEVLGVGLTATPEDINRAFQSKLAARGNVQKLTAARQVLGRPIDRALIDLFDYRDALFGRLRPNPLIESDALGADRRAQTAASWIKALRSGFPNPALTHGLGVLHYWWALTETEELAKSASVKSDSTQLERLWEMAIGCWSSALTDPGFWRDWPGIPATLHEELRTQIRQRLSGDLHRLARQLTEAGNVGIAKRLERFDFRYDDEIEIAKAMLAAKLNSNRGGLCAGKLLLDRLELTDTVSSSVENALQHQPGDRNLMFLRQALGSYSEIWFLLRKDQFDVAMEAIERLSLKQRNASEVRTLECKALQGQGSHLAALGKLSEALGRWELALAKAESQETRESIRDNVEQVLGEAAARVADREARDSAIELLERGETMLSRARVTTSPAFKIRLAELLCVRGIEIINQAQEEFSANDSERARVIGEMERGVEDLRRASTLGLERAKGQLKTALEVLEAVRTWTPSPSPELVSRYNSAIQRANQALEKLQKGRITVIAAMAALQTSITELDQLAAQGLDRARESAGEIRQAVEQLRKNPAEPATVRKPR
;
A
#
# COMPACT_ATOMS: atom_id res chain seq x y z
N MET A 1 27.98 4.67 -41.53
CA MET A 1 27.91 3.30 -42.11
C MET A 1 26.74 2.54 -41.49
N LYS A 2 25.87 1.96 -42.31
CA LYS A 2 24.73 1.12 -41.88
C LYS A 2 25.19 -0.21 -41.29
N ASP A 3 24.50 -0.74 -40.28
CA ASP A 3 24.77 -2.09 -39.77
C ASP A 3 24.31 -3.18 -40.76
N PRO A 4 25.11 -4.22 -41.04
CA PRO A 4 24.69 -5.32 -41.93
C PRO A 4 23.42 -6.06 -41.48
N LEU A 5 23.09 -6.05 -40.19
CA LEU A 5 21.87 -6.67 -39.66
C LEU A 5 20.62 -5.78 -39.83
N GLN A 6 20.77 -4.52 -40.22
CA GLN A 6 19.64 -3.65 -40.52
C GLN A 6 19.03 -4.02 -41.88
N ARG A 7 18.10 -4.98 -41.88
CA ARG A 7 17.49 -5.53 -43.10
C ARG A 7 16.58 -4.55 -43.85
N ARG A 8 16.01 -3.57 -43.17
CA ARG A 8 15.10 -2.59 -43.79
C ARG A 8 15.89 -1.55 -44.59
N GLU A 9 15.35 -1.17 -45.75
CA GLU A 9 15.88 -0.07 -46.54
C GLU A 9 15.81 1.23 -45.73
N THR A 10 16.92 1.95 -45.63
CA THR A 10 16.93 3.29 -45.03
C THR A 10 16.37 4.31 -46.01
N PRO A 11 15.86 5.46 -45.54
CA PRO A 11 15.47 6.54 -46.44
C PRO A 11 16.58 7.01 -47.39
N TYR A 12 17.84 6.90 -46.96
CA TYR A 12 19.02 7.14 -47.79
C TYR A 12 19.11 6.15 -48.96
N GLU A 13 18.93 4.85 -48.71
CA GLU A 13 18.93 3.80 -49.74
C GLU A 13 17.74 3.93 -50.70
N VAL A 14 16.54 4.23 -50.16
CA VAL A 14 15.31 4.44 -50.96
C VAL A 14 15.50 5.57 -51.98
N LEU A 15 16.14 6.68 -51.56
CA LEU A 15 16.42 7.80 -52.46
C LEU A 15 17.74 7.65 -53.24
N GLY A 16 18.65 6.78 -52.81
CA GLY A 16 19.97 6.60 -53.41
C GLY A 16 20.94 7.76 -53.10
N VAL A 17 20.88 8.31 -51.89
CA VAL A 17 21.72 9.44 -51.44
C VAL A 17 22.55 9.05 -50.22
N GLY A 18 23.72 9.69 -50.03
CA GLY A 18 24.60 9.44 -48.89
C GLY A 18 24.19 10.18 -47.61
N LEU A 19 24.81 9.81 -46.48
CA LEU A 19 24.59 10.44 -45.17
C LEU A 19 24.89 11.95 -45.16
N THR A 20 25.78 12.42 -46.05
CA THR A 20 26.18 13.83 -46.19
C THR A 20 25.28 14.62 -47.15
N ALA A 21 24.19 14.04 -47.67
CA ALA A 21 23.32 14.68 -48.65
C ALA A 21 22.70 15.98 -48.11
N THR A 22 22.75 17.03 -48.91
CA THR A 22 22.09 18.31 -48.62
C THR A 22 20.57 18.22 -48.89
N PRO A 23 19.75 19.16 -48.38
CA PRO A 23 18.33 19.25 -48.74
C PRO A 23 18.10 19.29 -50.27
N GLU A 24 18.99 19.95 -51.00
CA GLU A 24 18.97 20.01 -52.46
C GLU A 24 19.23 18.65 -53.10
N ASP A 25 20.22 17.90 -52.60
CA ASP A 25 20.52 16.55 -53.08
C ASP A 25 19.35 15.59 -52.84
N ILE A 26 18.73 15.68 -51.65
CA ILE A 26 17.53 14.88 -51.30
C ILE A 26 16.37 15.20 -52.26
N ASN A 27 16.11 16.47 -52.53
CA ASN A 27 15.05 16.88 -53.46
C ASN A 27 15.35 16.44 -54.89
N ARG A 28 16.60 16.57 -55.37
CA ARG A 28 17.02 16.15 -56.70
C ARG A 28 16.86 14.63 -56.88
N ALA A 29 17.30 13.86 -55.89
CA ALA A 29 17.18 12.39 -55.89
C ALA A 29 15.71 11.93 -55.89
N PHE A 30 14.86 12.59 -55.09
CA PHE A 30 13.42 12.34 -55.08
C PHE A 30 12.79 12.56 -56.46
N GLN A 31 13.06 13.70 -57.12
CA GLN A 31 12.51 13.99 -58.45
C GLN A 31 13.00 12.99 -59.52
N SER A 32 14.29 12.64 -59.48
CA SER A 32 14.87 11.65 -60.38
C SER A 32 14.22 10.26 -60.24
N LYS A 33 14.07 9.77 -59.00
CA LYS A 33 13.41 8.48 -58.70
C LYS A 33 11.91 8.49 -59.03
N LEU A 34 11.24 9.63 -58.85
CA LEU A 34 9.84 9.80 -59.22
C LEU A 34 9.65 9.72 -60.75
N ALA A 35 10.53 10.37 -61.52
CA ALA A 35 10.54 10.27 -62.98
C ALA A 35 10.79 8.85 -63.47
N ALA A 36 11.60 8.07 -62.75
CA ALA A 36 11.85 6.64 -62.99
C ALA A 36 10.70 5.70 -62.57
N ARG A 37 9.51 6.23 -62.23
CA ARG A 37 8.32 5.47 -61.79
C ARG A 37 8.54 4.61 -60.53
N GLY A 38 9.38 5.09 -59.60
CA GLY A 38 9.53 4.45 -58.29
C GLY A 38 8.24 4.51 -57.46
N ASN A 39 8.16 3.70 -56.39
CA ASN A 39 7.00 3.69 -55.49
C ASN A 39 6.85 5.06 -54.80
N VAL A 40 5.86 5.85 -55.25
CA VAL A 40 5.64 7.24 -54.84
C VAL A 40 5.46 7.38 -53.33
N GLN A 41 4.77 6.44 -52.69
CA GLN A 41 4.54 6.48 -51.24
C GLN A 41 5.85 6.30 -50.47
N LYS A 42 6.67 5.30 -50.85
CA LYS A 42 7.99 5.07 -50.24
C LYS A 42 8.93 6.26 -50.44
N LEU A 43 8.98 6.82 -51.65
CA LEU A 43 9.82 7.98 -51.97
C LEU A 43 9.40 9.23 -51.19
N THR A 44 8.09 9.47 -51.07
CA THR A 44 7.55 10.64 -50.35
C THR A 44 7.84 10.52 -48.86
N ALA A 45 7.64 9.34 -48.27
CA ALA A 45 7.98 9.08 -46.87
C ALA A 45 9.49 9.26 -46.62
N ALA A 46 10.35 8.73 -47.49
CA ALA A 46 11.79 8.88 -47.36
C ALA A 46 12.24 10.35 -47.44
N ARG A 47 11.68 11.12 -48.38
CA ARG A 47 11.94 12.57 -48.48
C ARG A 47 11.47 13.33 -47.25
N GLN A 48 10.27 13.03 -46.74
CA GLN A 48 9.72 13.69 -45.57
C GLN A 48 10.60 13.46 -44.34
N VAL A 49 11.05 12.22 -44.15
CA VAL A 49 11.93 11.84 -43.04
C VAL A 49 13.30 12.51 -43.16
N LEU A 50 13.95 12.47 -44.32
CA LEU A 50 15.25 13.14 -44.49
C LEU A 50 15.16 14.67 -44.51
N GLY A 51 13.99 15.22 -44.83
CA GLY A 51 13.73 16.66 -44.84
C GLY A 51 13.49 17.26 -43.45
N ARG A 52 13.19 16.42 -42.45
CA ARG A 52 13.02 16.86 -41.05
C ARG A 52 14.31 16.59 -40.27
N PRO A 53 14.97 17.63 -39.71
CA PRO A 53 16.26 17.47 -39.05
C PRO A 53 16.27 16.41 -37.94
N ILE A 54 15.20 16.33 -37.16
CA ILE A 54 15.09 15.38 -36.06
C ILE A 54 14.92 13.93 -36.54
N ASP A 55 14.03 13.71 -37.52
CA ASP A 55 13.76 12.37 -38.05
C ASP A 55 15.00 11.84 -38.79
N ARG A 56 15.72 12.72 -39.50
CA ARG A 56 17.03 12.41 -40.10
C ARG A 56 18.07 12.06 -39.04
N ALA A 57 18.24 12.90 -38.03
CA ALA A 57 19.21 12.67 -36.95
C ALA A 57 18.93 11.35 -36.21
N LEU A 58 17.64 11.01 -35.99
CA LEU A 58 17.25 9.74 -35.40
C LEU A 58 17.71 8.54 -36.24
N ILE A 59 17.71 8.64 -37.57
CA ILE A 59 18.25 7.58 -38.43
C ILE A 59 19.77 7.52 -38.31
N ASP A 60 20.42 8.67 -38.43
CA ASP A 60 21.88 8.78 -38.40
C ASP A 60 22.46 8.24 -37.08
N LEU A 61 21.74 8.42 -35.98
CA LEU A 61 22.12 7.91 -34.66
C LEU A 61 22.14 6.38 -34.60
N PHE A 62 21.38 5.67 -35.43
CA PHE A 62 21.42 4.20 -35.49
C PHE A 62 22.43 3.65 -36.51
N ASP A 63 23.20 4.51 -37.15
CA ASP A 63 24.33 4.17 -38.00
C ASP A 63 25.66 4.34 -37.26
N TYR A 64 26.69 3.62 -37.70
CA TYR A 64 28.05 3.83 -37.19
C TYR A 64 28.66 5.12 -37.75
N ARG A 65 29.37 5.86 -36.90
CA ARG A 65 30.15 7.03 -37.32
C ARG A 65 31.52 6.62 -37.86
N ASP A 66 31.93 7.17 -38.99
CA ASP A 66 33.25 6.84 -39.58
C ASP A 66 34.41 7.25 -38.66
N ALA A 67 34.24 8.35 -37.90
CA ALA A 67 35.20 8.83 -36.90
C ALA A 67 35.48 7.81 -35.78
N LEU A 68 34.55 6.87 -35.54
CA LEU A 68 34.72 5.79 -34.58
C LEU A 68 35.83 4.81 -35.02
N PHE A 69 35.82 4.47 -36.30
CA PHE A 69 36.55 3.32 -36.82
C PHE A 69 38.06 3.54 -36.95
N GLY A 70 38.50 4.80 -37.07
CA GLY A 70 39.92 5.14 -37.11
C GLY A 70 40.71 4.63 -35.90
N ARG A 71 40.04 4.44 -34.75
CA ARG A 71 40.66 4.06 -33.47
C ARG A 71 40.34 2.62 -33.02
N LEU A 72 39.53 1.87 -33.78
CA LEU A 72 39.08 0.54 -33.38
C LEU A 72 39.70 -0.56 -34.23
N ARG A 73 39.88 -1.71 -33.61
CA ARG A 73 40.23 -2.97 -34.26
C ARG A 73 39.32 -4.06 -33.69
N PRO A 74 38.72 -4.91 -34.54
CA PRO A 74 38.67 -4.84 -36.00
C PRO A 74 38.02 -3.53 -36.53
N ASN A 75 38.44 -3.06 -37.70
CA ASN A 75 37.92 -1.85 -38.34
C ASN A 75 37.00 -2.23 -39.53
N PRO A 76 35.68 -2.05 -39.44
CA PRO A 76 34.73 -2.42 -40.50
C PRO A 76 34.91 -1.67 -41.83
N LEU A 77 35.57 -0.51 -41.84
CA LEU A 77 35.88 0.21 -43.08
C LEU A 77 37.05 -0.45 -43.86
N ILE A 78 37.88 -1.24 -43.17
CA ILE A 78 39.02 -1.94 -43.77
C ILE A 78 38.68 -3.43 -43.95
N GLU A 79 38.04 -4.03 -42.94
CA GLU A 79 37.63 -5.43 -42.87
C GLU A 79 36.10 -5.50 -42.96
N SER A 80 35.56 -5.60 -44.17
CA SER A 80 34.10 -5.54 -44.41
C SER A 80 33.30 -6.66 -43.73
N ASP A 81 33.95 -7.77 -43.38
CA ASP A 81 33.39 -8.91 -42.66
C ASP A 81 33.39 -8.74 -41.12
N ALA A 82 34.02 -7.69 -40.58
CA ALA A 82 34.16 -7.47 -39.13
C ALA A 82 32.82 -7.40 -38.38
N LEU A 83 31.75 -6.93 -39.03
CA LEU A 83 30.40 -6.87 -38.46
C LEU A 83 29.49 -8.02 -38.94
N GLY A 84 30.01 -8.92 -39.77
CA GLY A 84 29.31 -10.10 -40.26
C GLY A 84 29.09 -11.14 -39.16
N ALA A 85 28.12 -12.04 -39.36
CA ALA A 85 27.66 -12.99 -38.35
C ALA A 85 28.81 -13.78 -37.67
N ASP A 86 29.80 -14.23 -38.46
CA ASP A 86 30.89 -15.08 -37.97
C ASP A 86 31.91 -14.34 -37.08
N ARG A 87 32.12 -13.04 -37.31
CA ARG A 87 33.14 -12.23 -36.60
C ARG A 87 32.56 -11.24 -35.61
N ARG A 88 31.25 -11.01 -35.64
CA ARG A 88 30.56 -9.99 -34.82
C ARG A 88 30.85 -10.13 -33.33
N ALA A 89 30.83 -11.35 -32.80
CA ALA A 89 31.13 -11.63 -31.40
C ALA A 89 32.57 -11.25 -31.02
N GLN A 90 33.54 -11.59 -31.88
CA GLN A 90 34.95 -11.26 -31.69
C GLN A 90 35.18 -9.74 -31.76
N THR A 91 34.52 -9.07 -32.71
CA THR A 91 34.56 -7.61 -32.86
C THR A 91 33.98 -6.92 -31.63
N ALA A 92 32.80 -7.36 -31.16
CA ALA A 92 32.17 -6.85 -29.95
C ALA A 92 33.08 -7.00 -28.72
N ALA A 93 33.67 -8.18 -28.50
CA ALA A 93 34.61 -8.42 -27.41
C ALA A 93 35.85 -7.50 -27.48
N SER A 94 36.39 -7.30 -28.68
CA SER A 94 37.55 -6.42 -28.90
C SER A 94 37.21 -4.96 -28.59
N TRP A 95 36.05 -4.51 -29.03
CA TRP A 95 35.57 -3.15 -28.76
C TRP A 95 35.19 -2.96 -27.28
N ILE A 96 34.62 -3.96 -26.61
CA ILE A 96 34.36 -3.93 -25.16
C ILE A 96 35.68 -3.78 -24.39
N LYS A 97 36.72 -4.53 -24.77
CA LYS A 97 38.06 -4.39 -24.17
C LYS A 97 38.62 -2.98 -24.37
N ALA A 98 38.46 -2.42 -25.57
CA ALA A 98 38.87 -1.05 -25.86
C ALA A 98 38.08 -0.04 -25.00
N LEU A 99 36.77 -0.22 -24.83
CA LEU A 99 35.92 0.64 -24.01
C LEU A 99 36.34 0.57 -22.55
N ARG A 100 36.50 -0.64 -22.00
CA ARG A 100 36.93 -0.86 -20.62
C ARG A 100 38.25 -0.16 -20.32
N SER A 101 39.25 -0.32 -21.19
CA SER A 101 40.57 0.33 -21.02
C SER A 101 40.53 1.85 -21.19
N GLY A 102 39.49 2.36 -21.86
CA GLY A 102 39.36 3.77 -22.20
C GLY A 102 38.14 4.48 -21.67
N PHE A 103 37.51 3.94 -20.63
CA PHE A 103 36.26 4.46 -20.11
C PHE A 103 36.45 5.79 -19.35
N PRO A 104 35.61 6.81 -19.56
CA PRO A 104 34.49 6.88 -20.53
C PRO A 104 34.97 7.22 -21.96
N ASN A 105 34.29 6.68 -22.98
CA ASN A 105 34.52 7.00 -24.39
C ASN A 105 33.19 7.03 -25.16
N PRO A 106 32.56 8.20 -25.36
CA PRO A 106 31.18 8.28 -25.85
C PRO A 106 31.00 7.73 -27.27
N ALA A 107 31.98 7.94 -28.15
CA ALA A 107 31.93 7.43 -29.51
C ALA A 107 31.94 5.89 -29.50
N LEU A 108 32.82 5.28 -28.70
CA LEU A 108 32.89 3.82 -28.58
C LEU A 108 31.68 3.22 -27.88
N THR A 109 31.18 3.89 -26.85
CA THR A 109 29.92 3.53 -26.21
C THR A 109 28.77 3.53 -27.23
N HIS A 110 28.63 4.58 -28.03
CA HIS A 110 27.62 4.65 -29.10
C HIS A 110 27.78 3.52 -30.13
N GLY A 111 28.99 3.30 -30.64
CA GLY A 111 29.26 2.22 -31.60
C GLY A 111 28.92 0.83 -31.06
N LEU A 112 29.24 0.55 -29.80
CA LEU A 112 28.83 -0.69 -29.12
C LEU A 112 27.32 -0.76 -28.93
N GLY A 113 26.65 0.36 -28.63
CA GLY A 113 25.19 0.45 -28.52
C GLY A 113 24.49 0.11 -29.83
N VAL A 114 24.97 0.65 -30.97
CA VAL A 114 24.47 0.32 -32.31
C VAL A 114 24.69 -1.15 -32.62
N LEU A 115 25.90 -1.68 -32.38
CA LEU A 115 26.25 -3.08 -32.63
C LEU A 115 25.35 -4.04 -31.87
N HIS A 116 25.18 -3.82 -30.57
CA HIS A 116 24.40 -4.72 -29.73
C HIS A 116 22.91 -4.56 -29.96
N TYR A 117 22.40 -3.35 -30.24
CA TYR A 117 20.99 -3.14 -30.56
C TYR A 117 20.56 -3.92 -31.80
N TRP A 118 21.26 -3.76 -32.93
CA TRP A 118 20.89 -4.46 -34.17
C TRP A 118 21.04 -5.98 -34.05
N TRP A 119 22.03 -6.43 -33.26
CA TRP A 119 22.22 -7.84 -32.98
C TRP A 119 21.08 -8.39 -32.12
N ALA A 120 20.79 -7.75 -30.99
CA ALA A 120 19.71 -8.13 -30.09
C ALA A 120 18.36 -8.17 -30.81
N LEU A 121 18.07 -7.15 -31.62
CA LEU A 121 16.85 -7.07 -32.42
C LEU A 121 16.73 -8.27 -33.36
N THR A 122 17.79 -8.60 -34.10
CA THR A 122 17.78 -9.69 -35.08
C THR A 122 17.61 -11.05 -34.38
N GLU A 123 18.38 -11.33 -33.33
CA GLU A 123 18.28 -12.58 -32.58
C GLU A 123 16.88 -12.75 -31.96
N THR A 124 16.30 -11.67 -31.42
CA THR A 124 14.95 -11.71 -30.86
C THR A 124 13.90 -12.00 -31.94
N GLU A 125 14.02 -11.37 -33.11
CA GLU A 125 13.09 -11.58 -34.23
C GLU A 125 13.18 -12.99 -34.81
N GLU A 126 14.38 -13.57 -34.91
CA GLU A 126 14.55 -14.96 -35.33
C GLU A 126 13.98 -15.92 -34.29
N LEU A 127 14.23 -15.68 -33.00
CA LEU A 127 13.65 -16.48 -31.92
C LEU A 127 12.13 -16.47 -31.94
N ALA A 128 11.51 -15.31 -32.16
CA ALA A 128 10.05 -15.18 -32.24
C ALA A 128 9.44 -15.95 -33.43
N LYS A 129 10.20 -16.17 -34.51
CA LYS A 129 9.75 -16.98 -35.67
C LYS A 129 9.94 -18.48 -35.44
N SER A 130 10.93 -18.87 -34.64
CA SER A 130 11.27 -20.28 -34.42
C SER A 130 10.54 -20.87 -33.21
N ALA A 131 9.52 -21.69 -33.43
CA ALA A 131 8.69 -22.27 -32.36
C ALA A 131 9.41 -23.28 -31.43
N SER A 132 10.66 -23.67 -31.69
CA SER A 132 11.30 -24.80 -31.00
C SER A 132 12.77 -24.62 -30.59
N VAL A 133 13.37 -23.44 -30.75
CA VAL A 133 14.79 -23.26 -30.42
C VAL A 133 14.90 -22.95 -28.93
N LYS A 134 15.54 -23.85 -28.18
CA LYS A 134 16.14 -23.55 -26.87
C LYS A 134 17.29 -22.57 -27.10
N SER A 135 16.97 -21.34 -27.48
CA SER A 135 17.97 -20.28 -27.59
C SER A 135 18.57 -20.06 -26.21
N ASP A 136 19.88 -19.81 -26.17
CA ASP A 136 20.54 -19.40 -24.94
C ASP A 136 19.98 -18.04 -24.52
N SER A 137 18.95 -18.06 -23.67
CA SER A 137 18.31 -16.85 -23.12
C SER A 137 19.33 -15.90 -22.49
N THR A 138 20.44 -16.45 -21.99
CA THR A 138 21.52 -15.68 -21.37
C THR A 138 22.26 -14.82 -22.37
N GLN A 139 22.49 -15.31 -23.59
CA GLN A 139 23.14 -14.53 -24.64
C GLN A 139 22.25 -13.37 -25.08
N LEU A 140 20.96 -13.63 -25.28
CA LEU A 140 20.02 -12.58 -25.69
C LEU A 140 19.91 -11.47 -24.64
N GLU A 141 19.85 -11.85 -23.37
CA GLU A 141 19.87 -10.90 -22.25
C GLU A 141 21.15 -10.04 -22.27
N ARG A 142 22.32 -10.66 -22.47
CA ARG A 142 23.60 -9.93 -22.58
C ARG A 142 23.59 -8.89 -23.69
N LEU A 143 23.00 -9.22 -24.85
CA LEU A 143 22.93 -8.31 -25.99
C LEU A 143 22.06 -7.08 -25.66
N TRP A 144 20.87 -7.30 -25.08
CA TRP A 144 19.99 -6.21 -24.68
C TRP A 144 20.56 -5.35 -23.56
N GLU A 145 21.20 -5.96 -22.56
CA GLU A 145 21.86 -5.22 -21.48
C GLU A 145 22.97 -4.31 -22.00
N MET A 146 23.81 -4.83 -22.91
CA MET A 146 24.85 -4.03 -23.55
C MET A 146 24.26 -2.90 -24.39
N ALA A 147 23.23 -3.17 -25.19
CA ALA A 147 22.58 -2.15 -26.00
C ALA A 147 22.03 -1.03 -25.12
N ILE A 148 21.28 -1.38 -24.07
CA ILE A 148 20.65 -0.44 -23.15
C ILE A 148 21.69 0.36 -22.37
N GLY A 149 22.66 -0.31 -21.76
CA GLY A 149 23.72 0.35 -20.99
C GLY A 149 24.58 1.28 -21.85
N CYS A 150 24.88 0.90 -23.08
CA CYS A 150 25.60 1.78 -24.01
C CYS A 150 24.74 2.97 -24.44
N TRP A 151 23.49 2.75 -24.83
CA TRP A 151 22.61 3.86 -25.25
C TRP A 151 22.33 4.82 -24.09
N SER A 152 22.03 4.34 -22.89
CA SER A 152 21.80 5.18 -21.71
C SER A 152 23.04 6.04 -21.40
N SER A 153 24.24 5.45 -21.46
CA SER A 153 25.50 6.15 -21.23
C SER A 153 25.79 7.20 -22.30
N ALA A 154 25.74 6.82 -23.59
CA ALA A 154 26.02 7.73 -24.70
C ALA A 154 25.04 8.91 -24.73
N LEU A 155 23.74 8.66 -24.52
CA LEU A 155 22.73 9.71 -24.51
C LEU A 155 22.86 10.65 -23.31
N THR A 156 23.41 10.18 -22.19
CA THR A 156 23.60 10.99 -20.99
C THR A 156 24.89 11.80 -21.04
N ASP A 157 25.92 11.34 -21.76
CA ASP A 157 27.20 12.04 -21.88
C ASP A 157 27.07 13.36 -22.68
N PRO A 158 27.42 14.53 -22.10
CA PRO A 158 27.39 15.80 -22.83
C PRO A 158 28.38 15.89 -24.00
N GLY A 159 29.51 15.19 -23.92
CA GLY A 159 30.54 15.09 -24.96
C GLY A 159 30.04 14.36 -26.20
N PHE A 160 29.20 13.33 -26.03
CA PHE A 160 28.56 12.62 -27.16
C PHE A 160 27.85 13.60 -28.09
N TRP A 161 27.03 14.48 -27.52
CA TRP A 161 26.21 15.43 -28.27
C TRP A 161 27.03 16.57 -28.85
N ARG A 162 28.05 17.03 -28.14
CA ARG A 162 28.97 18.07 -28.62
C ARG A 162 29.73 17.62 -29.86
N ASP A 163 30.14 16.35 -29.88
CA ASP A 163 30.92 15.79 -30.97
C ASP A 163 30.05 15.33 -32.15
N TRP A 164 28.73 15.43 -32.06
CA TRP A 164 27.81 15.02 -33.11
C TRP A 164 27.56 16.16 -34.11
N PRO A 165 28.05 16.06 -35.37
CA PRO A 165 27.91 17.13 -36.34
C PRO A 165 26.45 17.27 -36.80
N GLY A 166 25.99 18.51 -36.92
CA GLY A 166 24.69 18.81 -37.55
C GLY A 166 23.47 18.62 -36.66
N ILE A 167 23.61 18.27 -35.37
CA ILE A 167 22.50 18.23 -34.42
C ILE A 167 22.59 19.44 -33.47
N PRO A 168 21.68 20.44 -33.60
CA PRO A 168 21.59 21.56 -32.68
C PRO A 168 21.31 21.10 -31.24
N ALA A 169 21.87 21.84 -30.26
CA ALA A 169 21.65 21.57 -28.84
C ALA A 169 20.18 21.60 -28.43
N THR A 170 19.36 22.39 -29.12
CA THR A 170 17.92 22.47 -28.91
C THR A 170 17.17 21.17 -29.21
N LEU A 171 17.77 20.25 -29.99
CA LEU A 171 17.15 18.98 -30.35
C LEU A 171 17.62 17.80 -29.48
N HIS A 172 18.61 17.99 -28.59
CA HIS A 172 19.22 16.88 -27.83
C HIS A 172 18.20 16.15 -26.96
N GLU A 173 17.37 16.88 -26.19
CA GLU A 173 16.36 16.24 -25.34
C GLU A 173 15.28 15.53 -26.15
N GLU A 174 14.81 16.14 -27.24
CA GLU A 174 13.79 15.53 -28.08
C GLU A 174 14.32 14.24 -28.74
N LEU A 175 15.57 14.23 -29.20
CA LEU A 175 16.22 13.03 -29.71
C LEU A 175 16.43 11.95 -28.65
N ARG A 176 16.79 12.31 -27.41
CA ARG A 176 16.84 11.34 -26.30
C ARG A 176 15.50 10.67 -26.11
N THR A 177 14.41 11.45 -26.08
CA THR A 177 13.05 10.93 -25.94
C THR A 177 12.68 10.03 -27.12
N GLN A 178 12.97 10.43 -28.35
CA GLN A 178 12.64 9.61 -29.53
C GLN A 178 13.44 8.31 -29.60
N ILE A 179 14.74 8.33 -29.26
CA ILE A 179 15.57 7.13 -29.21
C ILE A 179 15.05 6.17 -28.14
N ARG A 180 14.75 6.68 -26.95
CA ARG A 180 14.11 5.91 -25.89
C ARG A 180 12.81 5.28 -26.38
N GLN A 181 11.89 6.08 -26.93
CA GLN A 181 10.60 5.59 -27.44
C GLN A 181 10.77 4.51 -28.50
N ARG A 182 11.76 4.64 -29.38
CA ARG A 182 12.08 3.62 -30.38
C ARG A 182 12.55 2.32 -29.73
N LEU A 183 13.50 2.38 -28.80
CA LEU A 183 14.02 1.21 -28.09
C LEU A 183 12.90 0.51 -27.29
N SER A 184 12.13 1.26 -26.50
CA SER A 184 10.97 0.74 -25.75
C SER A 184 9.90 0.16 -26.69
N GLY A 185 9.63 0.83 -27.81
CA GLY A 185 8.66 0.37 -28.80
C GLY A 185 9.06 -0.97 -29.44
N ASP A 186 10.35 -1.15 -29.75
CA ASP A 186 10.86 -2.43 -30.23
C ASP A 186 10.82 -3.52 -29.16
N LEU A 187 11.22 -3.22 -27.91
CA LEU A 187 11.13 -4.17 -26.79
C LEU A 187 9.68 -4.67 -26.59
N HIS A 188 8.70 -3.76 -26.54
CA HIS A 188 7.28 -4.12 -26.40
C HIS A 188 6.72 -4.86 -27.61
N ARG A 189 7.11 -4.48 -28.82
CA ARG A 189 6.73 -5.21 -30.04
C ARG A 189 7.26 -6.64 -29.99
N LEU A 190 8.53 -6.83 -29.64
CA LEU A 190 9.17 -8.13 -29.58
C LEU A 190 8.64 -8.99 -28.43
N ALA A 191 8.37 -8.40 -27.26
CA ALA A 191 7.74 -9.10 -26.14
C ALA A 191 6.36 -9.65 -26.51
N ARG A 192 5.55 -8.88 -27.26
CA ARG A 192 4.26 -9.36 -27.79
C ARG A 192 4.45 -10.53 -28.76
N GLN A 193 5.35 -10.39 -29.73
CA GLN A 193 5.64 -11.46 -30.70
C GLN A 193 6.13 -12.75 -30.01
N LEU A 194 6.97 -12.63 -28.99
CA LEU A 194 7.43 -13.78 -28.21
C LEU A 194 6.32 -14.40 -27.37
N THR A 195 5.42 -13.59 -26.82
CA THR A 195 4.25 -14.08 -26.09
C THR A 195 3.32 -14.88 -27.01
N GLU A 196 3.05 -14.36 -28.21
CA GLU A 196 2.28 -15.05 -29.26
C GLU A 196 2.95 -16.36 -29.70
N ALA A 197 4.29 -16.40 -29.72
CA ALA A 197 5.08 -17.59 -29.99
C ALA A 197 5.21 -18.56 -28.80
N GLY A 198 4.58 -18.29 -27.65
CA GLY A 198 4.63 -19.14 -26.45
C GLY A 198 5.87 -18.94 -25.56
N ASN A 199 6.75 -18.00 -25.88
CA ASN A 199 7.99 -17.69 -25.14
C ASN A 199 7.76 -16.65 -24.02
N VAL A 200 6.74 -16.86 -23.18
CA VAL A 200 6.29 -15.91 -22.14
C VAL A 200 7.42 -15.52 -21.17
N GLY A 201 8.30 -16.46 -20.83
CA GLY A 201 9.42 -16.21 -19.92
C GLY A 201 10.44 -15.21 -20.47
N ILE A 202 10.68 -15.21 -21.77
CA ILE A 202 11.62 -14.27 -22.43
C ILE A 202 10.92 -12.94 -22.66
N ALA A 203 9.65 -12.95 -23.06
CA ALA A 203 8.83 -11.74 -23.19
C ALA A 203 8.82 -10.90 -21.91
N LYS A 204 8.57 -11.52 -20.74
CA LYS A 204 8.63 -10.85 -19.43
C LYS A 204 9.99 -10.25 -19.12
N ARG A 205 11.09 -10.83 -19.62
CA ARG A 205 12.44 -10.27 -19.43
C ARG A 205 12.70 -9.08 -20.34
N LEU A 206 12.18 -9.09 -21.57
CA LEU A 206 12.24 -7.91 -22.43
C LEU A 206 11.46 -6.73 -21.87
N GLU A 207 10.29 -6.98 -21.27
CA GLU A 207 9.54 -5.94 -20.55
C GLU A 207 10.33 -5.36 -19.37
N ARG A 208 11.09 -6.20 -18.65
CA ARG A 208 11.99 -5.73 -17.59
C ARG A 208 13.10 -4.81 -18.09
N PHE A 209 13.55 -4.99 -19.33
CA PHE A 209 14.59 -4.13 -19.91
C PHE A 209 14.13 -2.69 -20.11
N ASP A 210 12.84 -2.46 -20.38
CA ASP A 210 12.30 -1.10 -20.46
C ASP A 210 12.44 -0.36 -19.12
N PHE A 211 12.08 -1.03 -18.02
CA PHE A 211 12.27 -0.47 -16.68
C PHE A 211 13.74 -0.23 -16.36
N ARG A 212 14.64 -1.14 -16.75
CA ARG A 212 16.08 -1.00 -16.50
C ARG A 212 16.70 0.13 -17.31
N TYR A 213 16.17 0.45 -18.49
CA TYR A 213 16.65 1.57 -19.29
C TYR A 213 16.55 2.90 -18.52
N ASP A 214 15.48 3.09 -17.77
CA ASP A 214 15.27 4.28 -16.94
C ASP A 214 16.24 4.35 -15.78
N ASP A 215 16.41 3.22 -15.11
CA ASP A 215 17.34 3.09 -13.99
C ASP A 215 18.76 3.42 -14.46
N GLU A 216 19.16 2.94 -15.64
CA GLU A 216 20.46 3.23 -16.22
C GLU A 216 20.68 4.72 -16.52
N ILE A 217 19.68 5.41 -17.06
CA ILE A 217 19.75 6.86 -17.31
C ILE A 217 19.81 7.63 -16.00
N GLU A 218 18.98 7.27 -15.01
CA GLU A 218 19.00 7.91 -13.69
C GLU A 218 20.37 7.77 -13.02
N ILE A 219 20.95 6.56 -13.05
CA ILE A 219 22.30 6.31 -12.53
C ILE A 219 23.34 7.14 -13.28
N ALA A 220 23.34 7.12 -14.61
CA ALA A 220 24.30 7.87 -15.41
C ALA A 220 24.21 9.39 -15.13
N LYS A 221 23.00 9.94 -14.97
CA LYS A 221 22.77 11.35 -14.61
C LYS A 221 23.26 11.65 -13.20
N ALA A 222 22.99 10.77 -12.25
CA ALA A 222 23.44 10.93 -10.87
C ALA A 222 24.97 10.92 -10.78
N MET A 223 25.68 10.10 -11.58
CA MET A 223 27.14 10.10 -11.64
C MET A 223 27.70 11.45 -12.12
N LEU A 224 27.11 12.02 -13.17
CA LEU A 224 27.49 13.34 -13.68
C LEU A 224 27.20 14.44 -12.65
N ALA A 225 26.03 14.39 -12.00
CA ALA A 225 25.64 15.37 -10.98
C ALA A 225 26.56 15.31 -9.75
N ALA A 226 26.99 14.11 -9.36
CA ALA A 226 27.99 13.88 -8.32
C ALA A 226 29.43 14.22 -8.75
N LYS A 227 29.64 14.63 -10.02
CA LYS A 227 30.94 14.97 -10.60
C LYS A 227 31.99 13.87 -10.43
N LEU A 228 31.56 12.61 -10.53
CA LEU A 228 32.48 11.47 -10.51
C LEU A 228 33.30 11.47 -11.81
N ASN A 229 34.62 11.44 -11.69
CA ASN A 229 35.53 11.54 -12.84
C ASN A 229 36.51 10.37 -12.87
N SER A 230 36.85 9.94 -14.07
CA SER A 230 38.06 9.15 -14.34
C SER A 230 39.15 10.05 -14.92
N ASN A 231 40.36 9.50 -15.12
CA ASN A 231 41.45 10.19 -15.80
C ASN A 231 41.11 10.64 -17.24
N ARG A 232 40.01 10.15 -17.81
CA ARG A 232 39.60 10.43 -19.20
C ARG A 232 38.33 11.28 -19.32
N GLY A 233 37.65 11.58 -18.21
CA GLY A 233 36.44 12.40 -18.22
C GLY A 233 35.43 12.03 -17.14
N GLY A 234 34.25 12.67 -17.18
CA GLY A 234 33.15 12.41 -16.25
C GLY A 234 32.50 11.04 -16.48
N LEU A 235 32.30 10.28 -15.41
CA LEU A 235 31.63 8.99 -15.45
C LEU A 235 30.13 9.20 -15.68
N CYS A 236 29.56 8.47 -16.66
CA CYS A 236 28.16 8.58 -17.05
C CYS A 236 27.63 7.23 -17.56
N ALA A 237 27.61 6.21 -16.70
CA ALA A 237 27.05 4.92 -17.04
C ALA A 237 26.19 4.38 -15.91
N GLY A 238 25.13 3.66 -16.26
CA GLY A 238 24.39 2.89 -15.30
C GLY A 238 25.08 1.56 -14.96
N LYS A 239 24.46 0.82 -14.04
CA LYS A 239 25.04 -0.41 -13.49
C LYS A 239 25.21 -1.50 -14.55
N LEU A 240 24.28 -1.63 -15.51
CA LEU A 240 24.35 -2.63 -16.58
C LEU A 240 25.65 -2.53 -17.37
N LEU A 241 25.97 -1.34 -17.85
CA LEU A 241 27.19 -1.14 -18.61
C LEU A 241 28.42 -1.37 -17.71
N LEU A 242 28.39 -0.89 -16.47
CA LEU A 242 29.50 -1.05 -15.53
C LEU A 242 29.77 -2.51 -15.18
N ASP A 243 28.73 -3.33 -14.98
CA ASP A 243 28.86 -4.77 -14.71
C ASP A 243 29.49 -5.46 -15.93
N ARG A 244 29.06 -5.09 -17.13
CA ARG A 244 29.58 -5.65 -18.40
C ARG A 244 31.02 -5.23 -18.70
N LEU A 245 31.43 -4.07 -18.23
CA LEU A 245 32.80 -3.60 -18.30
C LEU A 245 33.66 -4.05 -17.10
N GLU A 246 33.08 -4.75 -16.12
CA GLU A 246 33.73 -5.12 -14.86
C GLU A 246 34.33 -3.89 -14.15
N LEU A 247 33.57 -2.79 -14.11
CA LEU A 247 33.96 -1.51 -13.49
C LEU A 247 33.11 -1.16 -12.27
N THR A 248 32.04 -1.92 -11.97
CA THR A 248 31.12 -1.63 -10.86
C THR A 248 31.84 -1.48 -9.52
N ASP A 249 32.72 -2.42 -9.15
CA ASP A 249 33.45 -2.35 -7.87
C ASP A 249 34.38 -1.12 -7.79
N THR A 250 35.00 -0.76 -8.92
CA THR A 250 35.88 0.42 -9.00
C THR A 250 35.08 1.70 -8.81
N VAL A 251 33.92 1.81 -9.48
CA VAL A 251 33.05 2.97 -9.38
C VAL A 251 32.38 3.05 -8.01
N SER A 252 31.90 1.93 -7.46
CA SER A 252 31.35 1.85 -6.10
C SER A 252 32.37 2.28 -5.06
N SER A 253 33.63 1.85 -5.19
CA SER A 253 34.72 2.33 -4.32
C SER A 253 34.93 3.84 -4.43
N SER A 254 34.84 4.40 -5.64
CA SER A 254 34.90 5.85 -5.84
C SER A 254 33.72 6.58 -5.21
N VAL A 255 32.51 6.01 -5.24
CA VAL A 255 31.31 6.56 -4.59
C VAL A 255 31.48 6.56 -3.08
N GLU A 256 31.94 5.47 -2.49
CA GLU A 256 32.19 5.39 -1.04
C GLU A 256 33.26 6.40 -0.59
N ASN A 257 34.36 6.51 -1.34
CA ASN A 257 35.39 7.51 -1.07
C ASN A 257 34.82 8.93 -1.14
N ALA A 258 33.96 9.23 -2.11
CA ALA A 258 33.31 10.54 -2.20
C ALA A 258 32.33 10.79 -1.05
N LEU A 259 31.57 9.77 -0.62
CA LEU A 259 30.65 9.84 0.53
C LEU A 259 31.38 10.13 1.85
N GLN A 260 32.61 9.64 2.03
CA GLN A 260 33.41 9.97 3.21
C GLN A 260 33.69 11.47 3.32
N HIS A 261 33.82 12.17 2.19
CA HIS A 261 34.06 13.61 2.15
C HIS A 261 32.76 14.41 2.15
N GLN A 262 31.67 13.84 1.61
CA GLN A 262 30.36 14.49 1.47
C GLN A 262 29.22 13.54 1.86
N PRO A 263 29.06 13.23 3.17
CA PRO A 263 28.13 12.18 3.62
C PRO A 263 26.65 12.51 3.40
N GLY A 264 26.32 13.78 3.19
CA GLY A 264 24.94 14.25 2.94
C GLY A 264 24.60 14.43 1.46
N ASP A 265 25.50 14.13 0.52
CA ASP A 265 25.20 14.27 -0.90
C ASP A 265 24.17 13.23 -1.34
N ARG A 266 23.00 13.73 -1.78
CA ARG A 266 21.87 12.89 -2.18
C ARG A 266 22.18 12.01 -3.39
N ASN A 267 22.96 12.48 -4.36
CA ASN A 267 23.31 11.72 -5.56
C ASN A 267 24.28 10.58 -5.19
N LEU A 268 25.27 10.85 -4.33
CA LEU A 268 26.19 9.81 -3.87
C LEU A 268 25.47 8.73 -3.04
N MET A 269 24.55 9.12 -2.15
CA MET A 269 23.73 8.16 -1.38
C MET A 269 22.84 7.31 -2.29
N PHE A 270 22.25 7.93 -3.33
CA PHE A 270 21.50 7.25 -4.38
C PHE A 270 22.38 6.24 -5.12
N LEU A 271 23.57 6.66 -5.58
CA LEU A 271 24.49 5.81 -6.34
C LEU A 271 24.98 4.61 -5.53
N ARG A 272 25.25 4.78 -4.23
CA ARG A 272 25.60 3.66 -3.34
C ARG A 272 24.55 2.56 -3.36
N GLN A 273 23.27 2.92 -3.30
CA GLN A 273 22.16 1.95 -3.35
C GLN A 273 22.00 1.38 -4.76
N ALA A 274 22.06 2.23 -5.78
CA ALA A 274 21.83 1.84 -7.18
C ALA A 274 22.94 0.93 -7.76
N LEU A 275 24.17 1.03 -7.25
CA LEU A 275 25.30 0.17 -7.62
C LEU A 275 25.45 -1.08 -6.72
N GLY A 276 24.71 -1.14 -5.61
CA GLY A 276 24.74 -2.25 -4.66
C GLY A 276 24.30 -3.60 -5.25
N SER A 277 24.63 -4.71 -4.58
CA SER A 277 24.37 -6.06 -5.10
C SER A 277 22.87 -6.36 -5.30
N TYR A 278 21.98 -5.67 -4.57
CA TYR A 278 20.53 -5.86 -4.64
C TYR A 278 19.78 -4.69 -5.29
N SER A 279 20.47 -3.94 -6.16
CA SER A 279 19.91 -2.75 -6.81
C SER A 279 18.62 -3.01 -7.58
N GLU A 280 18.46 -4.18 -8.21
CA GLU A 280 17.22 -4.55 -8.92
C GLU A 280 16.01 -4.50 -7.98
N ILE A 281 16.12 -5.13 -6.80
CA ILE A 281 15.06 -5.11 -5.78
C ILE A 281 14.80 -3.68 -5.32
N TRP A 282 15.85 -2.90 -5.10
CA TRP A 282 15.71 -1.51 -4.67
C TRP A 282 14.99 -0.62 -5.70
N PHE A 283 15.27 -0.77 -7.00
CA PHE A 283 14.55 -0.05 -8.06
C PHE A 283 13.09 -0.49 -8.19
N LEU A 284 12.80 -1.79 -8.03
CA LEU A 284 11.42 -2.29 -7.99
C LEU A 284 10.62 -1.63 -6.86
N LEU A 285 11.22 -1.48 -5.67
CA LEU A 285 10.58 -0.79 -4.53
C LEU A 285 10.34 0.69 -4.80
N ARG A 286 11.25 1.39 -5.49
CA ARG A 286 11.07 2.81 -5.86
C ARG A 286 9.93 3.03 -6.86
N LYS A 287 9.59 2.00 -7.64
CA LYS A 287 8.50 2.01 -8.63
C LYS A 287 7.21 1.41 -8.08
N ASP A 288 7.12 1.24 -6.76
CA ASP A 288 5.99 0.63 -6.04
C ASP A 288 5.63 -0.79 -6.52
N GLN A 289 6.57 -1.51 -7.14
CA GLN A 289 6.39 -2.89 -7.61
C GLN A 289 6.71 -3.89 -6.49
N PHE A 290 6.00 -3.77 -5.37
CA PHE A 290 6.31 -4.50 -4.14
C PHE A 290 6.18 -6.03 -4.29
N ASP A 291 5.19 -6.52 -5.04
CA ASP A 291 5.01 -7.96 -5.27
C ASP A 291 6.17 -8.55 -6.09
N VAL A 292 6.60 -7.84 -7.15
CA VAL A 292 7.72 -8.26 -7.98
C VAL A 292 9.04 -8.21 -7.19
N ALA A 293 9.19 -7.22 -6.31
CA ALA A 293 10.32 -7.13 -5.39
C ALA A 293 10.36 -8.32 -4.42
N MET A 294 9.21 -8.73 -3.86
CA MET A 294 9.11 -9.92 -3.00
C MET A 294 9.45 -11.19 -3.76
N GLU A 295 8.94 -11.39 -4.97
CA GLU A 295 9.32 -12.54 -5.81
C GLU A 295 10.83 -12.57 -6.09
N ALA A 296 11.46 -11.42 -6.30
CA ALA A 296 12.90 -11.33 -6.51
C ALA A 296 13.68 -11.72 -5.24
N ILE A 297 13.24 -11.26 -4.06
CA ILE A 297 13.81 -11.66 -2.76
C ILE A 297 13.66 -13.17 -2.53
N GLU A 298 12.50 -13.74 -2.88
CA GLU A 298 12.21 -15.16 -2.74
C GLU A 298 13.02 -16.06 -3.71
N ARG A 299 13.64 -15.50 -4.74
CA ARG A 299 14.55 -16.23 -5.63
C ARG A 299 16.00 -16.24 -5.13
N LEU A 300 16.35 -15.35 -4.19
CA LEU A 300 17.68 -15.32 -3.60
C LEU A 300 17.96 -16.57 -2.77
N SER A 301 19.23 -16.95 -2.65
CA SER A 301 19.64 -18.03 -1.74
C SER A 301 19.35 -17.67 -0.27
N LEU A 302 19.22 -18.68 0.60
CA LEU A 302 18.99 -18.47 2.03
C LEU A 302 20.08 -17.57 2.67
N LYS A 303 21.34 -17.71 2.24
CA LYS A 303 22.45 -16.88 2.70
C LYS A 303 22.26 -15.41 2.32
N GLN A 304 21.82 -15.13 1.09
CA GLN A 304 21.56 -13.77 0.61
C GLN A 304 20.34 -13.16 1.30
N ARG A 305 19.25 -13.91 1.48
CA ARG A 305 18.06 -13.41 2.21
C ARG A 305 18.34 -13.06 3.67
N ASN A 306 19.33 -13.71 4.27
CA ASN A 306 19.76 -13.41 5.63
C ASN A 306 20.72 -12.21 5.73
N ALA A 307 21.16 -11.62 4.62
CA ALA A 307 21.91 -10.37 4.66
C ALA A 307 21.01 -9.22 5.16
N SER A 308 21.57 -8.36 6.02
CA SER A 308 20.83 -7.22 6.62
C SER A 308 20.25 -6.27 5.57
N GLU A 309 20.97 -6.05 4.46
CA GLU A 309 20.50 -5.24 3.35
C GLU A 309 19.21 -5.83 2.72
N VAL A 310 19.18 -7.14 2.48
CA VAL A 310 18.00 -7.82 1.91
C VAL A 310 16.84 -7.80 2.91
N ARG A 311 17.10 -7.99 4.21
CA ARG A 311 16.06 -7.87 5.24
C ARG A 311 15.45 -6.47 5.28
N THR A 312 16.28 -5.44 5.10
CA THR A 312 15.81 -4.05 5.01
C THR A 312 14.93 -3.85 3.77
N LEU A 313 15.32 -4.42 2.62
CA LEU A 313 14.51 -4.38 1.39
C LEU A 313 13.20 -5.18 1.53
N GLU A 314 13.24 -6.36 2.15
CA GLU A 314 12.07 -7.19 2.47
C GLU A 314 11.09 -6.45 3.40
N CYS A 315 11.60 -5.80 4.44
CA CYS A 315 10.82 -4.96 5.35
C CYS A 315 10.10 -3.83 4.59
N LYS A 316 10.81 -3.11 3.71
CA LYS A 316 10.23 -2.06 2.87
C LYS A 316 9.19 -2.59 1.88
N ALA A 317 9.45 -3.74 1.28
CA ALA A 317 8.50 -4.40 0.38
C ALA A 317 7.17 -4.72 1.11
N LEU A 318 7.26 -5.33 2.29
CA LEU A 318 6.10 -5.66 3.12
C LEU A 318 5.37 -4.41 3.61
N GLN A 319 6.09 -3.36 3.99
CA GLN A 319 5.51 -2.05 4.36
C GLN A 319 4.73 -1.44 3.18
N GLY A 320 5.30 -1.48 1.98
CA GLY A 320 4.67 -1.02 0.74
C GLY A 320 3.43 -1.83 0.39
N GLN A 321 3.50 -3.17 0.43
CA GLN A 321 2.34 -4.05 0.23
C GLN A 321 1.21 -3.75 1.22
N GLY A 322 1.53 -3.54 2.50
CA GLY A 322 0.54 -3.16 3.50
C GLY A 322 -0.16 -1.84 3.16
N SER A 323 0.61 -0.84 2.72
CA SER A 323 0.09 0.46 2.31
C SER A 323 -0.82 0.35 1.07
N HIS A 324 -0.42 -0.47 0.09
CA HIS A 324 -1.23 -0.73 -1.11
C HIS A 324 -2.54 -1.45 -0.77
N LEU A 325 -2.49 -2.50 0.05
CA LEU A 325 -3.69 -3.21 0.51
C LEU A 325 -4.64 -2.30 1.29
N ALA A 326 -4.09 -1.41 2.12
CA ALA A 326 -4.89 -0.43 2.83
C ALA A 326 -5.58 0.57 1.89
N ALA A 327 -4.89 1.04 0.85
CA ALA A 327 -5.48 1.92 -0.17
C ALA A 327 -6.64 1.23 -0.91
N LEU A 328 -6.61 -0.10 -1.04
CA LEU A 328 -7.69 -0.93 -1.58
C LEU A 328 -8.79 -1.25 -0.55
N GLY A 329 -8.72 -0.72 0.66
CA GLY A 329 -9.68 -0.95 1.74
C GLY A 329 -9.51 -2.28 2.49
N LYS A 330 -8.47 -3.07 2.18
CA LYS A 330 -8.20 -4.38 2.80
C LYS A 330 -7.38 -4.25 4.08
N LEU A 331 -7.91 -3.52 5.07
CA LEU A 331 -7.18 -3.13 6.27
C LEU A 331 -6.68 -4.32 7.12
N SER A 332 -7.44 -5.41 7.20
CA SER A 332 -7.01 -6.60 7.94
C SER A 332 -5.82 -7.32 7.29
N GLU A 333 -5.80 -7.39 5.95
CA GLU A 333 -4.65 -7.94 5.21
C GLU A 333 -3.44 -7.01 5.30
N ALA A 334 -3.66 -5.69 5.25
CA ALA A 334 -2.62 -4.68 5.43
C ALA A 334 -1.91 -4.80 6.79
N LEU A 335 -2.69 -4.95 7.87
CA LEU A 335 -2.16 -5.21 9.22
C LEU A 335 -1.26 -6.45 9.25
N GLY A 336 -1.67 -7.54 8.59
CA GLY A 336 -0.84 -8.75 8.49
C GLY A 336 0.50 -8.50 7.80
N ARG A 337 0.53 -7.67 6.74
CA ARG A 337 1.79 -7.29 6.05
C ARG A 337 2.67 -6.39 6.91
N TRP A 338 2.09 -5.43 7.63
CA TRP A 338 2.84 -4.57 8.55
C TRP A 338 3.38 -5.33 9.76
N GLU A 339 2.67 -6.33 10.28
CA GLU A 339 3.17 -7.20 11.35
C GLU A 339 4.42 -7.95 10.89
N LEU A 340 4.39 -8.52 9.68
CA LEU A 340 5.56 -9.16 9.07
C LEU A 340 6.70 -8.16 8.83
N ALA A 341 6.40 -6.94 8.38
CA ALA A 341 7.39 -5.89 8.19
C ALA A 341 8.09 -5.52 9.52
N LEU A 342 7.32 -5.35 10.61
CA LEU A 342 7.84 -5.04 11.94
C LEU A 342 8.73 -6.16 12.49
N ALA A 343 8.39 -7.42 12.24
CA ALA A 343 9.23 -8.57 12.61
C ALA A 343 10.59 -8.58 11.89
N LYS A 344 10.69 -7.93 10.72
CA LYS A 344 11.92 -7.81 9.92
C LYS A 344 12.67 -6.49 10.14
N ALA A 345 12.06 -5.51 10.81
CA ALA A 345 12.66 -4.21 11.03
C ALA A 345 13.84 -4.30 12.02
N GLU A 346 15.04 -3.92 11.57
CA GLU A 346 16.26 -3.95 12.38
C GLU A 346 16.45 -2.64 13.17
N SER A 347 16.16 -1.48 12.55
CA SER A 347 16.32 -0.17 13.19
C SER A 347 15.05 0.33 13.86
N GLN A 348 15.22 1.11 14.93
CA GLN A 348 14.13 1.78 15.62
C GLN A 348 13.42 2.79 14.72
N GLU A 349 14.17 3.53 13.90
CA GLU A 349 13.64 4.46 12.91
C GLU A 349 12.68 3.78 11.91
N THR A 350 13.01 2.56 11.45
CA THR A 350 12.13 1.80 10.54
C THR A 350 10.85 1.39 11.24
N ARG A 351 10.93 0.95 12.50
CA ARG A 351 9.74 0.60 13.31
C ARG A 351 8.84 1.80 13.53
N GLU A 352 9.41 2.97 13.79
CA GLU A 352 8.68 4.23 13.96
C GLU A 352 8.04 4.68 12.65
N SER A 353 8.72 4.57 11.51
CA SER A 353 8.13 4.85 10.20
C SER A 353 6.95 3.91 9.87
N ILE A 354 7.06 2.62 10.19
CA ILE A 354 5.94 1.67 10.02
C ILE A 354 4.79 2.04 10.96
N ARG A 355 5.08 2.36 12.23
CA ARG A 355 4.07 2.82 13.19
C ARG A 355 3.31 4.03 12.66
N ASP A 356 4.02 5.07 12.24
CA ASP A 356 3.39 6.33 11.81
C ASP A 356 2.43 6.09 10.63
N ASN A 357 2.82 5.24 9.69
CA ASN A 357 1.96 4.84 8.57
C ASN A 357 0.73 4.04 9.03
N VAL A 358 0.92 3.04 9.90
CA VAL A 358 -0.18 2.23 10.47
C VAL A 358 -1.18 3.14 11.19
N GLU A 359 -0.69 4.00 12.08
CA GLU A 359 -1.52 4.90 12.88
C GLU A 359 -2.27 5.90 12.01
N GLN A 360 -1.61 6.48 11.00
CA GLN A 360 -2.26 7.38 10.05
C GLN A 360 -3.41 6.67 9.32
N VAL A 361 -3.13 5.53 8.68
CA VAL A 361 -4.11 4.81 7.87
C VAL A 361 -5.31 4.35 8.69
N LEU A 362 -5.05 3.75 9.86
CA LEU A 362 -6.12 3.30 10.74
C LEU A 362 -6.90 4.47 11.35
N GLY A 363 -6.21 5.59 11.66
CA GLY A 363 -6.84 6.81 12.14
C GLY A 363 -7.78 7.46 11.12
N GLU A 364 -7.39 7.46 9.84
CA GLU A 364 -8.21 7.90 8.70
C GLU A 364 -9.37 6.95 8.40
N ALA A 365 -9.18 5.64 8.56
CA ALA A 365 -10.26 4.66 8.46
C ALA A 365 -11.30 4.84 9.58
N ALA A 366 -10.82 4.97 10.82
CA ALA A 366 -11.66 5.23 11.99
C ALA A 366 -12.44 6.56 11.89
N ALA A 367 -11.87 7.59 11.26
CA ALA A 367 -12.52 8.88 11.04
C ALA A 367 -13.77 8.80 10.14
N ARG A 368 -13.83 7.80 9.26
CA ARG A 368 -14.89 7.65 8.24
C ARG A 368 -16.10 6.85 8.71
N VAL A 369 -16.07 6.38 9.97
CA VAL A 369 -17.15 5.60 10.56
C VAL A 369 -18.35 6.50 10.87
N ALA A 370 -19.51 6.16 10.30
CA ALA A 370 -20.77 6.87 10.55
C ALA A 370 -21.80 6.02 11.33
N ASP A 371 -21.86 4.72 11.08
CA ASP A 371 -22.81 3.81 11.71
C ASP A 371 -22.17 2.92 12.81
N ARG A 372 -23.01 2.18 13.53
CA ARG A 372 -22.61 1.34 14.67
C ARG A 372 -21.75 0.14 14.26
N GLU A 373 -22.10 -0.56 13.18
CA GLU A 373 -21.36 -1.76 12.73
C GLU A 373 -19.96 -1.41 12.22
N ALA A 374 -19.85 -0.30 11.48
CA ALA A 374 -18.57 0.27 11.06
C ALA A 374 -17.72 0.70 12.26
N ARG A 375 -18.34 1.12 13.37
CA ARG A 375 -17.65 1.51 14.60
C ARG A 375 -17.01 0.33 15.31
N ASP A 376 -17.75 -0.77 15.46
CA ASP A 376 -17.22 -1.99 16.05
C ASP A 376 -16.05 -2.53 15.23
N SER A 377 -16.19 -2.52 13.90
CA SER A 377 -15.11 -2.89 12.98
C SER A 377 -13.88 -1.99 13.12
N ALA A 378 -14.08 -0.68 13.27
CA ALA A 378 -12.97 0.27 13.46
C ALA A 378 -12.29 0.12 14.83
N ILE A 379 -13.05 -0.13 15.90
CA ILE A 379 -12.50 -0.45 17.22
C ILE A 379 -11.63 -1.70 17.12
N GLU A 380 -12.14 -2.79 16.52
CA GLU A 380 -11.37 -4.02 16.35
C GLU A 380 -10.06 -3.78 15.58
N LEU A 381 -10.11 -3.01 14.48
CA LEU A 381 -8.92 -2.68 13.69
C LEU A 381 -7.89 -1.86 14.48
N LEU A 382 -8.34 -0.85 15.24
CA LEU A 382 -7.44 -0.03 16.07
C LEU A 382 -6.82 -0.86 17.20
N GLU A 383 -7.59 -1.74 17.85
CA GLU A 383 -7.09 -2.64 18.89
C GLU A 383 -6.08 -3.66 18.35
N ARG A 384 -6.34 -4.21 17.17
CA ARG A 384 -5.38 -5.08 16.47
C ARG A 384 -4.10 -4.32 16.12
N GLY A 385 -4.22 -3.09 15.64
CA GLY A 385 -3.09 -2.19 15.40
C GLY A 385 -2.26 -1.93 16.66
N GLU A 386 -2.92 -1.58 17.78
CA GLU A 386 -2.27 -1.37 19.08
C GLU A 386 -1.53 -2.64 19.55
N THR A 387 -2.18 -3.79 19.44
CA THR A 387 -1.63 -5.09 19.86
C THR A 387 -0.40 -5.44 19.03
N MET A 388 -0.48 -5.28 17.71
CA MET A 388 0.63 -5.52 16.78
C MET A 388 1.84 -4.63 17.12
N LEU A 389 1.62 -3.33 17.29
CA LEU A 389 2.68 -2.36 17.61
C LEU A 389 3.30 -2.66 18.99
N SER A 390 2.47 -3.00 19.98
CA SER A 390 2.93 -3.38 21.32
C SER A 390 3.78 -4.65 21.30
N ARG A 391 3.40 -5.68 20.53
CA ARG A 391 4.21 -6.91 20.35
C ARG A 391 5.57 -6.61 19.72
N ALA A 392 5.60 -5.68 18.77
CA ALA A 392 6.82 -5.19 18.15
C ALA A 392 7.64 -4.25 19.06
N ARG A 393 7.20 -4.01 20.30
CA ARG A 393 7.80 -3.09 21.28
C ARG A 393 7.89 -1.65 20.77
N VAL A 394 6.89 -1.23 19.99
CA VAL A 394 6.77 0.12 19.47
C VAL A 394 5.68 0.85 20.23
N THR A 395 6.03 1.96 20.86
CA THR A 395 5.07 2.78 21.61
C THR A 395 4.14 3.50 20.63
N THR A 396 2.83 3.28 20.79
CA THR A 396 1.79 3.98 20.04
C THR A 396 1.70 5.45 20.44
N SER A 397 1.36 6.33 19.49
CA SER A 397 1.20 7.75 19.77
C SER A 397 0.01 8.03 20.69
N PRO A 398 0.05 9.11 21.49
CA PRO A 398 -1.10 9.53 22.29
C PRO A 398 -2.34 9.79 21.43
N ALA A 399 -2.17 10.34 20.22
CA ALA A 399 -3.28 10.61 19.30
C ALA A 399 -4.01 9.33 18.87
N PHE A 400 -3.26 8.27 18.58
CA PHE A 400 -3.83 6.96 18.24
C PHE A 400 -4.65 6.38 19.40
N LYS A 401 -4.13 6.44 20.63
CA LYS A 401 -4.84 5.98 21.84
C LYS A 401 -6.10 6.78 22.12
N ILE A 402 -6.05 8.11 21.97
CA ILE A 402 -7.21 8.99 22.16
C ILE A 402 -8.30 8.65 21.15
N ARG A 403 -7.94 8.39 19.87
CA ARG A 403 -8.93 7.99 18.85
C ARG A 403 -9.66 6.70 19.20
N LEU A 404 -8.92 5.67 19.64
CA LEU A 404 -9.53 4.43 20.13
C LEU A 404 -10.42 4.70 21.35
N ALA A 405 -9.96 5.54 22.28
CA ALA A 405 -10.72 5.93 23.46
C ALA A 405 -12.03 6.67 23.11
N GLU A 406 -12.03 7.53 22.10
CA GLU A 406 -13.23 8.23 21.62
C GLU A 406 -14.29 7.25 21.11
N LEU A 407 -13.89 6.28 20.27
CA LEU A 407 -14.81 5.29 19.73
C LEU A 407 -15.36 4.36 20.82
N LEU A 408 -14.50 3.90 21.73
CA LEU A 408 -14.91 3.11 22.90
C LEU A 408 -15.88 3.90 23.79
N CYS A 409 -15.62 5.19 24.02
CA CYS A 409 -16.48 6.05 24.82
C CYS A 409 -17.88 6.20 24.19
N VAL A 410 -17.94 6.46 22.88
CA VAL A 410 -19.23 6.55 22.16
C VAL A 410 -19.98 5.21 22.23
N ARG A 411 -19.31 4.09 21.94
CA ARG A 411 -19.93 2.76 22.03
C ARG A 411 -20.43 2.45 23.44
N GLY A 412 -19.63 2.74 24.47
CA GLY A 412 -20.00 2.54 25.86
C GLY A 412 -21.25 3.33 26.26
N ILE A 413 -21.33 4.61 25.89
CA ILE A 413 -22.51 5.45 26.12
C ILE A 413 -23.74 4.89 25.40
N GLU A 414 -23.62 4.51 24.13
CA GLU A 414 -24.74 3.95 23.36
C GLU A 414 -25.26 2.65 23.96
N ILE A 415 -24.37 1.73 24.36
CA ILE A 415 -24.74 0.46 25.01
C ILE A 415 -25.51 0.73 26.32
N ILE A 416 -25.02 1.66 27.15
CA ILE A 416 -25.66 1.98 28.43
C ILE A 416 -27.03 2.63 28.22
N ASN A 417 -27.13 3.60 27.31
CA ASN A 417 -28.39 4.28 27.02
C ASN A 417 -29.43 3.29 26.48
N GLN A 418 -29.04 2.42 25.54
CA GLN A 418 -29.93 1.39 25.01
C GLN A 418 -30.38 0.43 26.11
N ALA A 419 -29.45 -0.07 26.94
CA ALA A 419 -29.78 -0.96 28.05
C ALA A 419 -30.73 -0.28 29.06
N GLN A 420 -30.57 1.03 29.30
CA GLN A 420 -31.45 1.80 30.17
C GLN A 420 -32.87 1.98 29.59
N GLU A 421 -32.98 2.22 28.28
CA GLU A 421 -34.26 2.29 27.58
C GLU A 421 -34.99 0.94 27.63
N GLU A 422 -34.27 -0.16 27.37
CA GLU A 422 -34.80 -1.52 27.44
C GLU A 422 -35.24 -1.91 28.86
N PHE A 423 -34.46 -1.52 29.87
CA PHE A 423 -34.83 -1.70 31.28
C PHE A 423 -36.13 -0.97 31.63
N SER A 424 -36.28 0.27 31.13
CA SER A 424 -37.48 1.08 31.39
C SER A 424 -38.73 0.53 30.70
N ALA A 425 -38.55 -0.25 29.63
CA ALA A 425 -39.64 -0.84 28.86
C ALA A 425 -40.09 -2.21 29.41
N ASN A 426 -39.17 -3.02 29.95
CA ASN A 426 -39.49 -4.36 30.42
C ASN A 426 -38.55 -4.88 31.53
N ASP A 427 -39.07 -4.97 32.75
CA ASP A 427 -38.32 -5.44 33.93
C ASP A 427 -37.93 -6.93 33.87
N SER A 428 -38.56 -7.72 33.00
CA SER A 428 -38.32 -9.17 32.93
C SER A 428 -36.94 -9.55 32.39
N GLU A 429 -36.20 -8.61 31.79
CA GLU A 429 -34.90 -8.85 31.17
C GLU A 429 -33.71 -8.24 31.93
N ARG A 430 -33.91 -7.93 33.22
CA ARG A 430 -32.91 -7.27 34.09
C ARG A 430 -31.50 -7.87 34.01
N ALA A 431 -31.37 -9.19 34.01
CA ALA A 431 -30.06 -9.84 33.95
C ALA A 431 -29.32 -9.56 32.63
N ARG A 432 -30.06 -9.53 31.50
CA ARG A 432 -29.51 -9.16 30.19
C ARG A 432 -29.04 -7.71 30.21
N VAL A 433 -29.92 -6.79 30.62
CA VAL A 433 -29.63 -5.35 30.76
C VAL A 433 -28.37 -5.10 31.59
N ILE A 434 -28.25 -5.74 32.76
CA ILE A 434 -27.07 -5.61 33.62
C ILE A 434 -25.81 -6.02 32.87
N GLY A 435 -25.83 -7.15 32.16
CA GLY A 435 -24.70 -7.60 31.34
C GLY A 435 -24.35 -6.64 30.20
N GLU A 436 -25.32 -5.96 29.60
CA GLU A 436 -25.05 -4.93 28.59
C GLU A 436 -24.43 -3.67 29.20
N MET A 437 -24.99 -3.18 30.31
CA MET A 437 -24.42 -2.05 31.05
C MET A 437 -22.99 -2.31 31.53
N GLU A 438 -22.69 -3.54 32.00
CA GLU A 438 -21.34 -3.95 32.37
C GLU A 438 -20.36 -3.87 31.19
N ARG A 439 -20.78 -4.29 29.98
CA ARG A 439 -19.97 -4.13 28.76
C ARG A 439 -19.70 -2.65 28.46
N GLY A 440 -20.73 -1.80 28.53
CA GLY A 440 -20.57 -0.36 28.30
C GLY A 440 -19.67 0.33 29.34
N VAL A 441 -19.75 -0.11 30.61
CA VAL A 441 -18.85 0.34 31.69
C VAL A 441 -17.40 -0.07 31.41
N GLU A 442 -17.16 -1.27 30.89
CA GLU A 442 -15.80 -1.71 30.54
C GLU A 442 -15.21 -0.89 29.39
N ASP A 443 -16.00 -0.59 28.36
CA ASP A 443 -15.56 0.30 27.28
C ASP A 443 -15.18 1.70 27.79
N LEU A 444 -16.01 2.28 28.68
CA LEU A 444 -15.74 3.57 29.31
C LEU A 444 -14.50 3.54 30.20
N ARG A 445 -14.30 2.45 30.94
CA ARG A 445 -13.11 2.23 31.78
C ARG A 445 -11.86 2.18 30.91
N ARG A 446 -11.89 1.43 29.81
CA ARG A 446 -10.77 1.35 28.86
C ARG A 446 -10.52 2.67 28.15
N ALA A 447 -11.55 3.40 27.74
CA ALA A 447 -11.40 4.74 27.18
C ALA A 447 -10.73 5.70 28.19
N SER A 448 -11.06 5.59 29.47
CA SER A 448 -10.42 6.36 30.55
C SER A 448 -8.94 5.99 30.73
N THR A 449 -8.58 4.70 30.72
CA THR A 449 -7.17 4.28 30.87
C THR A 449 -6.30 4.70 29.69
N LEU A 450 -6.89 4.83 28.49
CA LEU A 450 -6.25 5.38 27.30
C LEU A 450 -6.08 6.92 27.34
N GLY A 451 -6.60 7.59 28.38
CA GLY A 451 -6.36 9.01 28.65
C GLY A 451 -7.51 9.96 28.26
N LEU A 452 -8.69 9.46 27.91
CA LEU A 452 -9.82 10.33 27.56
C LEU A 452 -10.56 10.83 28.82
N GLU A 453 -10.37 12.10 29.17
CA GLU A 453 -11.00 12.71 30.37
C GLU A 453 -12.53 12.67 30.34
N ARG A 454 -13.15 12.84 29.16
CA ARG A 454 -14.60 12.72 29.00
C ARG A 454 -15.12 11.34 29.46
N ALA A 455 -14.36 10.28 29.18
CA ALA A 455 -14.74 8.93 29.55
C ALA A 455 -14.75 8.73 31.07
N LYS A 456 -13.88 9.42 31.84
CA LYS A 456 -13.90 9.35 33.32
C LYS A 456 -15.21 9.88 33.90
N GLY A 457 -15.70 11.01 33.38
CA GLY A 457 -16.98 11.57 33.80
C GLY A 457 -18.14 10.63 33.49
N GLN A 458 -18.16 10.08 32.28
CA GLN A 458 -19.20 9.15 31.84
C GLN A 458 -19.14 7.81 32.58
N LEU A 459 -17.95 7.30 32.89
CA LEU A 459 -17.76 6.08 33.67
C LEU A 459 -18.39 6.20 35.06
N LYS A 460 -18.21 7.35 35.73
CA LYS A 460 -18.83 7.59 37.04
C LYS A 460 -20.35 7.51 36.94
N THR A 461 -20.95 8.22 35.99
CA THR A 461 -22.40 8.21 35.77
C THR A 461 -22.90 6.80 35.42
N ALA A 462 -22.19 6.08 34.56
CA ALA A 462 -22.53 4.71 34.17
C ALA A 462 -22.56 3.75 35.36
N LEU A 463 -21.58 3.86 36.27
CA LEU A 463 -21.52 3.05 37.50
C LEU A 463 -22.68 3.36 38.45
N GLU A 464 -23.06 4.64 38.58
CA GLU A 464 -24.22 5.06 39.38
C GLU A 464 -25.53 4.49 38.81
N VAL A 465 -25.71 4.54 37.47
CA VAL A 465 -26.87 3.95 36.78
C VAL A 465 -26.90 2.43 36.94
N LEU A 466 -25.77 1.75 36.74
CA LEU A 466 -25.68 0.30 36.91
C LEU A 466 -26.04 -0.12 38.34
N GLU A 467 -25.58 0.62 39.35
CA GLU A 467 -25.91 0.33 40.75
C GLU A 467 -27.38 0.61 41.05
N ALA A 468 -27.96 1.67 40.48
CA ALA A 468 -29.40 1.92 40.56
C ALA A 468 -30.20 0.76 39.96
N VAL A 469 -29.83 0.24 38.79
CA VAL A 469 -30.49 -0.92 38.16
C VAL A 469 -30.30 -2.20 38.98
N ARG A 470 -29.15 -2.40 39.63
CA ARG A 470 -28.88 -3.55 40.51
C ARG A 470 -29.64 -3.52 41.83
N THR A 471 -29.95 -2.33 42.33
CA THR A 471 -30.69 -2.14 43.58
C THR A 471 -32.17 -1.88 43.36
N TRP A 472 -32.59 -1.66 42.11
CA TRP A 472 -33.97 -1.41 41.73
C TRP A 472 -34.91 -2.54 42.18
N THR A 473 -36.00 -2.16 42.82
CA THR A 473 -37.11 -3.04 43.17
C THR A 473 -38.34 -2.59 42.37
N PRO A 474 -39.05 -3.54 41.72
CA PRO A 474 -40.23 -3.19 40.96
C PRO A 474 -41.26 -2.47 41.84
N SER A 475 -41.70 -1.30 41.39
CA SER A 475 -42.88 -0.68 42.00
C SER A 475 -44.06 -1.64 41.80
N PRO A 476 -44.83 -1.94 42.85
CA PRO A 476 -45.99 -2.81 42.73
C PRO A 476 -46.94 -2.26 41.66
N SER A 477 -47.49 -3.15 40.84
CA SER A 477 -48.32 -2.72 39.71
C SER A 477 -49.49 -1.84 40.18
N PRO A 478 -49.94 -0.87 39.36
CA PRO A 478 -51.09 -0.02 39.71
C PRO A 478 -52.34 -0.84 40.09
N GLU A 479 -52.48 -2.02 39.51
CA GLU A 479 -53.56 -2.97 39.81
C GLU A 479 -53.41 -3.58 41.21
N LEU A 480 -52.20 -3.99 41.60
CA LEU A 480 -51.91 -4.47 42.97
C LEU A 480 -52.16 -3.35 43.99
N VAL A 481 -51.76 -2.12 43.68
CA VAL A 481 -52.00 -0.94 44.54
C VAL A 481 -53.50 -0.61 44.65
N SER A 482 -54.24 -0.69 43.54
CA SER A 482 -55.70 -0.47 43.52
C SER A 482 -56.45 -1.54 44.32
N ARG A 483 -56.08 -2.81 44.15
CA ARG A 483 -56.62 -3.94 44.93
C ARG A 483 -56.31 -3.80 46.41
N TYR A 484 -55.08 -3.39 46.75
CA TYR A 484 -54.70 -3.08 48.13
C TYR A 484 -55.56 -1.97 48.73
N ASN A 485 -55.68 -0.83 48.06
CA ASN A 485 -56.50 0.29 48.53
C ASN A 485 -57.98 -0.12 48.71
N SER A 486 -58.51 -0.93 47.80
CA SER A 486 -59.88 -1.46 47.88
C SER A 486 -60.07 -2.39 49.08
N ALA A 487 -59.11 -3.26 49.38
CA ALA A 487 -59.13 -4.15 50.54
C ALA A 487 -59.10 -3.34 51.86
N ILE A 488 -58.22 -2.33 51.95
CA ILE A 488 -58.13 -1.43 53.11
C ILE A 488 -59.41 -0.61 53.29
N GLN A 489 -59.98 -0.08 52.21
CA GLN A 489 -61.22 0.68 52.28
C GLN A 489 -62.40 -0.18 52.78
N ARG A 490 -62.50 -1.44 52.32
CA ARG A 490 -63.51 -2.39 52.81
C ARG A 490 -63.35 -2.68 54.29
N ALA A 491 -62.13 -2.93 54.75
CA ALA A 491 -61.85 -3.15 56.18
C ALA A 491 -62.25 -1.93 57.03
N ASN A 492 -61.87 -0.73 56.60
CA ASN A 492 -62.22 0.52 57.28
C ASN A 492 -63.75 0.76 57.34
N GLN A 493 -64.46 0.50 56.24
CA GLN A 493 -65.92 0.62 56.22
C GLN A 493 -66.62 -0.39 57.13
N ALA A 494 -66.11 -1.63 57.22
CA ALA A 494 -66.65 -2.64 58.12
C ALA A 494 -66.49 -2.21 59.59
N LEU A 495 -65.31 -1.72 59.99
CA LEU A 495 -65.05 -1.20 61.34
C LEU A 495 -65.94 0.01 61.65
N GLU A 496 -66.10 0.95 60.72
CA GLU A 496 -66.95 2.12 60.92
C GLU A 496 -68.43 1.75 61.06
N LYS A 497 -68.93 0.84 60.23
CA LYS A 497 -70.32 0.34 60.34
C LYS A 497 -70.56 -0.35 61.68
N LEU A 498 -69.57 -1.10 62.18
CA LEU A 498 -69.64 -1.74 63.49
C LEU A 498 -69.69 -0.70 64.63
N GLN A 499 -68.82 0.30 64.61
CA GLN A 499 -68.82 1.39 65.60
C GLN A 499 -70.14 2.17 65.64
N LYS A 500 -70.79 2.32 64.48
CA LYS A 500 -72.11 2.97 64.37
C LYS A 500 -73.28 2.04 64.69
N GLY A 501 -73.04 0.80 65.12
CA GLY A 501 -74.08 -0.19 65.41
C GLY A 501 -74.89 -0.65 64.19
N ARG A 502 -74.39 -0.43 62.97
CA ARG A 502 -75.10 -0.72 61.71
C ARG A 502 -74.97 -2.15 61.24
N ILE A 503 -74.04 -2.91 61.81
CA ILE A 503 -73.82 -4.33 61.54
C ILE A 503 -73.50 -5.06 62.84
N THR A 504 -73.75 -6.38 62.86
CA THR A 504 -73.37 -7.24 63.99
C THR A 504 -71.86 -7.51 64.01
N VAL A 505 -71.32 -7.84 65.18
CA VAL A 505 -69.90 -8.23 65.35
C VAL A 505 -69.52 -9.37 64.39
N ILE A 506 -70.40 -10.38 64.24
CA ILE A 506 -70.21 -11.52 63.34
C ILE A 506 -70.06 -11.06 61.88
N ALA A 507 -70.92 -10.14 61.42
CA ALA A 507 -70.86 -9.62 60.05
C ALA A 507 -69.60 -8.77 59.81
N ALA A 508 -69.17 -8.00 60.81
CA ALA A 508 -67.93 -7.23 60.74
C ALA A 508 -66.69 -8.15 60.66
N MET A 509 -66.62 -9.18 61.49
CA MET A 509 -65.52 -10.15 61.47
C MET A 509 -65.42 -10.88 60.13
N ALA A 510 -66.54 -11.28 59.52
CA ALA A 510 -66.54 -11.90 58.20
C ALA A 510 -65.96 -10.96 57.11
N ALA A 511 -66.36 -9.69 57.09
CA ALA A 511 -65.87 -8.70 56.13
C ALA A 511 -64.37 -8.37 56.32
N LEU A 512 -63.91 -8.31 57.57
CA LEU A 512 -62.49 -8.14 57.88
C LEU A 512 -61.68 -9.36 57.47
N GLN A 513 -62.19 -10.57 57.67
CA GLN A 513 -61.54 -11.81 57.25
C GLN A 513 -61.36 -11.86 55.73
N THR A 514 -62.35 -11.45 54.95
CA THR A 514 -62.23 -11.33 53.49
C THR A 514 -61.13 -10.34 53.09
N SER A 515 -61.05 -9.19 53.77
CA SER A 515 -60.02 -8.18 53.51
C SER A 515 -58.62 -8.69 53.89
N ILE A 516 -58.49 -9.45 54.99
CA ILE A 516 -57.23 -10.11 55.39
C ILE A 516 -56.78 -11.09 54.31
N THR A 517 -57.66 -11.98 53.82
CA THR A 517 -57.31 -12.98 52.81
C THR A 517 -56.81 -12.34 51.51
N GLU A 518 -57.44 -11.25 51.09
CA GLU A 518 -57.01 -10.51 49.91
C GLU A 518 -55.67 -9.79 50.14
N LEU A 519 -55.46 -9.18 51.31
CA LEU A 519 -54.17 -8.57 51.66
C LEU A 519 -53.04 -9.60 51.77
N ASP A 520 -53.32 -10.81 52.27
CA ASP A 520 -52.35 -11.90 52.27
C ASP A 520 -51.99 -12.36 50.85
N GLN A 521 -52.98 -12.44 49.95
CA GLN A 521 -52.74 -12.73 48.53
C GLN A 521 -51.91 -11.64 47.87
N LEU A 522 -52.18 -10.36 48.15
CA LEU A 522 -51.40 -9.23 47.64
C LEU A 522 -49.98 -9.20 48.23
N ALA A 523 -49.81 -9.56 49.49
CA ALA A 523 -48.50 -9.72 50.12
C ALA A 523 -47.70 -10.86 49.46
N ALA A 524 -48.35 -11.98 49.16
CA ALA A 524 -47.73 -13.08 48.40
C ALA A 524 -47.37 -12.69 46.95
N GLN A 525 -48.03 -11.65 46.40
CA GLN A 525 -47.74 -11.06 45.09
C GLN A 525 -46.68 -9.93 45.17
N GLY A 526 -45.99 -9.78 46.30
CA GLY A 526 -44.86 -8.86 46.47
C GLY A 526 -45.21 -7.47 47.03
N LEU A 527 -46.45 -7.25 47.48
CA LEU A 527 -46.84 -5.99 48.12
C LEU A 527 -46.64 -6.05 49.64
N ASP A 528 -45.42 -5.81 50.12
CA ASP A 528 -45.05 -5.97 51.55
C ASP A 528 -45.94 -5.19 52.53
N ARG A 529 -46.42 -4.00 52.15
CA ARG A 529 -47.36 -3.21 52.96
C ARG A 529 -48.68 -3.94 53.23
N ALA A 530 -49.12 -4.83 52.34
CA ALA A 530 -50.31 -5.64 52.55
C ALA A 530 -50.15 -6.60 53.73
N ARG A 531 -48.93 -7.08 54.00
CA ARG A 531 -48.64 -7.97 55.13
C ARG A 531 -48.81 -7.27 56.47
N GLU A 532 -48.33 -6.02 56.58
CA GLU A 532 -48.47 -5.20 57.78
C GLU A 532 -49.93 -4.87 58.05
N SER A 533 -50.65 -4.36 57.04
CA SER A 533 -52.07 -4.03 57.18
C SER A 533 -52.95 -5.26 57.48
N ALA A 534 -52.63 -6.44 56.90
CA ALA A 534 -53.30 -7.69 57.26
C ALA A 534 -53.07 -8.05 58.74
N GLY A 535 -51.86 -7.80 59.26
CA GLY A 535 -51.52 -7.98 60.67
C GLY A 535 -52.36 -7.08 61.60
N GLU A 536 -52.49 -5.80 61.26
CA GLU A 536 -53.32 -4.85 62.03
C GLU A 536 -54.81 -5.26 62.04
N ILE A 537 -55.34 -5.65 60.88
CA ILE A 537 -56.74 -6.08 60.77
C ILE A 537 -56.97 -7.39 61.56
N ARG A 538 -56.02 -8.34 61.54
CA ARG A 538 -56.11 -9.55 62.38
C ARG A 538 -56.14 -9.22 63.87
N GLN A 539 -55.36 -8.25 64.33
CA GLN A 539 -55.42 -7.79 65.72
C GLN A 539 -56.80 -7.22 66.06
N ALA A 540 -57.40 -6.43 65.15
CA ALA A 540 -58.75 -5.91 65.33
C ALA A 540 -59.79 -7.04 65.42
N VAL A 541 -59.71 -8.05 64.55
CA VAL A 541 -60.61 -9.23 64.59
C VAL A 541 -60.45 -9.99 65.92
N GLU A 542 -59.24 -10.17 66.40
CA GLU A 542 -58.98 -10.88 67.67
C GLU A 542 -59.50 -10.10 68.89
N GLN A 543 -59.40 -8.76 68.87
CA GLN A 543 -60.01 -7.91 69.89
C GLN A 543 -61.54 -8.03 69.91
N LEU A 544 -62.18 -7.97 68.74
CA LEU A 544 -63.62 -8.16 68.60
C LEU A 544 -64.09 -9.54 69.07
N ARG A 545 -63.25 -10.57 68.90
CA ARG A 545 -63.53 -11.94 69.36
C ARG A 545 -63.48 -12.06 70.89
N LYS A 546 -62.55 -11.34 71.54
CA LYS A 546 -62.38 -11.36 73.00
C LYS A 546 -63.47 -10.59 73.73
N ASN A 547 -63.87 -9.42 73.20
CA ASN A 547 -64.86 -8.54 73.83
C ASN A 547 -65.98 -8.16 72.85
N PRO A 548 -66.98 -9.03 72.61
CA PRO A 548 -68.07 -8.74 71.68
C PRO A 548 -69.08 -7.70 72.18
N ALA A 549 -69.05 -7.31 73.46
CA ALA A 549 -70.01 -6.40 74.09
C ALA A 549 -69.54 -4.93 74.21
N GLU A 550 -68.26 -4.64 73.95
CA GLU A 550 -67.72 -3.28 73.97
C GLU A 550 -67.27 -2.89 72.56
N PRO A 551 -67.73 -1.75 72.00
CA PRO A 551 -67.19 -1.25 70.75
C PRO A 551 -65.74 -0.84 71.01
N ALA A 552 -64.81 -1.73 70.66
CA ALA A 552 -63.39 -1.49 70.79
C ALA A 552 -63.02 -0.14 70.14
N THR A 553 -62.22 0.65 70.85
CA THR A 553 -61.44 1.75 70.27
C THR A 553 -60.39 1.17 69.32
N VAL A 554 -60.83 0.56 68.23
CA VAL A 554 -59.96 0.00 67.20
C VAL A 554 -59.34 1.19 66.47
N ARG A 555 -58.00 1.31 66.57
CA ARG A 555 -57.26 2.24 65.72
C ARG A 555 -57.51 1.84 64.26
N LYS A 556 -57.94 2.79 63.44
CA LYS A 556 -58.04 2.57 61.99
C LYS A 556 -56.66 2.15 61.47
N PRO A 557 -56.55 1.08 60.67
CA PRO A 557 -55.31 0.72 60.00
C PRO A 557 -54.80 1.94 59.21
N ARG A 558 -53.49 2.20 59.33
CA ARG A 558 -52.86 3.41 58.77
C ARG A 558 -52.66 3.34 57.27
#